data_AF-A0A259LID4-F1
#
_entry.id   AF-A0A259LID4-F1
#
_cell.length_a   1.000
_cell.length_b   1.000
_cell.length_c   1.000
_cell.angle_alpha   90.00
_cell.angle_beta   90.00
_cell.angle_gamma   90.00
#
_symmetry.space_group_name_H-M   'P 1'
#
loop_
_entity.id
_entity.type
_entity.pdbx_description
1 polymer ?
#
loop_
_entity_poly.entity_id
_entity_poly.type
_entity_poly.pdbx_seq_one_letter_code
_entity_poly.pdbx_strand_id
1 'polypeptide(L)'
;MEQLAASVPAQPRAIQSRRPAGGVDPQPDAGQEPVKDTAMSDPPAAEGASAEAPLNGDVSSPVGLLAEVIIVSAGLAAVLIALAVCYEVFMRSVLGRSVIWVEEISAYLIGYIVFIGMGAALYQSAHVEVDFVLALLGRRAAMLLRLGSNLVLLLLSGTMVWLSWEFWLDTWVSGERSISMLSVPLWIPYLAFFAGSVLLLVFAVLRLLVLAQLVRSEYGSPNSEASP
;
A
#
# COMPACT_ATOMS: atom_id res chain seq x y z
N MET A 1 64.33 -7.63 23.01
CA MET A 1 63.96 -8.16 24.35
C MET A 1 62.45 -8.06 24.38
N GLU A 2 61.60 -9.08 24.30
CA GLU A 2 61.53 -10.52 24.64
C GLU A 2 60.38 -11.05 23.74
N GLN A 3 60.56 -12.00 22.81
CA GLN A 3 60.43 -13.47 22.94
C GLN A 3 59.15 -14.03 23.61
N LEU A 4 58.69 -15.16 23.03
CA LEU A 4 57.57 -16.09 23.36
C LEU A 4 56.24 -15.74 22.64
N ALA A 5 55.88 -16.27 21.46
CA ALA A 5 56.07 -17.60 20.86
C ALA A 5 55.60 -18.77 21.75
N ALA A 6 54.91 -19.73 21.11
CA ALA A 6 54.47 -21.05 21.58
C ALA A 6 53.03 -21.08 22.17
N SER A 7 52.02 -21.48 21.40
CA SER A 7 51.69 -22.86 20.99
C SER A 7 51.17 -23.73 22.14
N VAL A 8 49.87 -23.98 22.15
CA VAL A 8 49.29 -25.16 22.81
C VAL A 8 48.40 -25.88 21.79
N PRO A 9 48.84 -27.04 21.27
CA PRO A 9 48.03 -27.91 20.42
C PRO A 9 47.28 -28.97 21.24
N ALA A 10 46.19 -29.46 20.65
CA ALA A 10 45.57 -30.79 20.75
C ALA A 10 45.62 -31.56 22.08
N GLN A 11 44.44 -31.97 22.56
CA GLN A 11 44.27 -33.15 23.40
C GLN A 11 42.95 -33.89 23.09
N PRO A 12 42.80 -35.19 23.43
CA PRO A 12 42.77 -36.26 22.43
C PRO A 12 41.44 -37.04 22.37
N ARG A 13 41.27 -37.77 21.27
CA ARG A 13 40.20 -38.78 21.06
C ARG A 13 40.19 -39.84 22.15
N ALA A 14 39.04 -40.07 22.76
CA ALA A 14 38.73 -41.28 23.51
C ALA A 14 37.51 -42.00 22.93
N ILE A 15 37.81 -43.07 22.20
CA ILE A 15 37.27 -44.43 22.35
C ILE A 15 35.74 -44.64 22.17
N GLN A 16 35.47 -45.36 21.08
CA GLN A 16 34.29 -46.16 20.76
C GLN A 16 33.65 -46.89 21.96
N SER A 17 32.33 -46.95 21.98
CA SER A 17 31.63 -48.17 22.40
C SER A 17 30.76 -48.68 21.25
N ARG A 18 31.28 -49.71 20.58
CA ARG A 18 30.49 -50.62 19.73
C ARG A 18 29.49 -51.39 20.59
N ARG A 19 28.27 -51.61 20.10
CA ARG A 19 27.55 -52.91 20.17
C ARG A 19 26.24 -52.90 19.33
N PRO A 20 25.66 -54.07 18.98
CA PRO A 20 25.70 -54.57 17.60
C PRO A 20 24.33 -54.98 17.02
N ALA A 21 24.38 -55.35 15.74
CA ALA A 21 23.51 -56.20 14.95
C ALA A 21 22.26 -56.86 15.60
N GLY A 22 21.11 -56.52 15.01
CA GLY A 22 20.05 -57.44 14.56
C GLY A 22 19.37 -56.73 13.39
N GLY A 23 19.26 -57.24 12.16
CA GLY A 23 19.06 -58.62 11.71
C GLY A 23 17.56 -58.80 11.42
N VAL A 24 17.22 -59.20 10.17
CA VAL A 24 15.87 -59.54 9.63
C VAL A 24 15.14 -58.31 9.03
N ASP A 25 14.81 -58.16 7.74
CA ASP A 25 14.63 -59.06 6.58
C ASP A 25 14.82 -58.31 5.22
N PRO A 26 14.97 -59.01 4.08
CA PRO A 26 15.17 -58.42 2.76
C PRO A 26 13.85 -57.99 2.08
N GLN A 27 13.67 -56.69 1.83
CA GLN A 27 12.58 -56.18 0.99
C GLN A 27 13.04 -56.12 -0.48
N PRO A 28 12.31 -56.75 -1.42
CA PRO A 28 12.69 -56.85 -2.82
C PRO A 28 12.44 -55.54 -3.58
N ASP A 29 13.39 -55.23 -4.46
CA ASP A 29 13.35 -54.18 -5.48
C ASP A 29 12.19 -54.42 -6.47
N ALA A 30 11.15 -53.60 -6.40
CA ALA A 30 10.15 -53.45 -7.45
C ALA A 30 9.35 -52.16 -7.23
N GLY A 31 9.60 -51.16 -8.09
CA GLY A 31 8.75 -49.97 -8.23
C GLY A 31 9.42 -48.68 -7.77
N GLN A 32 10.25 -48.11 -8.64
CA GLN A 32 10.41 -46.66 -8.67
C GLN A 32 9.04 -46.03 -9.00
N GLU A 33 8.26 -45.73 -7.97
CA GLU A 33 7.29 -44.65 -8.02
C GLU A 33 7.99 -43.37 -7.60
N PRO A 34 7.85 -42.25 -8.35
CA PRO A 34 8.45 -40.99 -7.94
C PRO A 34 7.63 -40.43 -6.76
N VAL A 35 8.13 -40.65 -5.55
CA VAL A 35 7.63 -40.00 -4.34
C VAL A 35 7.90 -38.51 -4.43
N LYS A 36 6.80 -37.78 -4.53
CA LYS A 36 6.68 -36.34 -4.60
C LYS A 36 6.88 -35.77 -3.19
N ASP A 37 8.12 -35.60 -2.78
CA ASP A 37 8.45 -34.91 -1.53
C ASP A 37 8.66 -33.40 -1.76
N THR A 38 7.56 -32.68 -1.52
CA THR A 38 7.50 -31.55 -0.59
C THR A 38 8.69 -30.58 -0.56
N ALA A 39 8.51 -29.47 -1.25
CA ALA A 39 8.46 -28.14 -0.64
C ALA A 39 9.50 -27.85 0.46
N MET A 40 10.72 -27.51 0.04
CA MET A 40 11.58 -26.61 0.80
C MET A 40 11.30 -25.19 0.31
N SER A 41 10.36 -24.54 1.01
CA SER A 41 10.25 -23.09 1.24
C SER A 41 11.09 -22.17 0.34
N ASP A 42 10.55 -21.81 -0.81
CA ASP A 42 10.73 -20.44 -1.29
C ASP A 42 9.95 -19.51 -0.35
N PRO A 43 10.53 -18.37 0.10
CA PRO A 43 9.73 -17.34 0.75
C PRO A 43 8.60 -16.95 -0.21
N PRO A 44 7.39 -16.63 0.27
CA PRO A 44 6.35 -16.15 -0.61
C PRO A 44 6.86 -14.87 -1.26
N ALA A 45 7.32 -15.01 -2.50
CA ALA A 45 7.37 -13.94 -3.46
C ALA A 45 6.03 -13.21 -3.35
N ALA A 46 6.10 -11.90 -3.32
CA ALA A 46 4.99 -10.98 -3.17
C ALA A 46 3.99 -11.10 -4.34
N GLU A 47 3.31 -12.24 -4.41
CA GLU A 47 2.31 -12.62 -5.39
C GLU A 47 0.97 -12.15 -4.84
N GLY A 48 0.83 -10.83 -4.81
CA GLY A 48 -0.40 -10.14 -4.41
C GLY A 48 -0.51 -8.72 -4.95
N ALA A 49 0.49 -8.23 -5.69
CA ALA A 49 0.54 -6.88 -6.23
C ALA A 49 0.26 -6.83 -7.74
N SER A 50 -0.58 -7.71 -8.30
CA SER A 50 -1.06 -7.59 -9.69
C SER A 50 -2.35 -8.39 -9.91
N ALA A 51 -3.35 -8.22 -9.04
CA ALA A 51 -4.72 -8.53 -9.44
C ALA A 51 -5.19 -7.44 -10.41
N GLU A 52 -4.78 -7.56 -11.67
CA GLU A 52 -5.37 -6.82 -12.78
C GLU A 52 -6.85 -7.19 -12.89
N ALA A 53 -7.72 -6.43 -12.21
CA ALA A 53 -9.15 -6.47 -12.46
C ALA A 53 -9.46 -5.54 -13.65
N PRO A 54 -10.21 -6.01 -14.65
CA PRO A 54 -10.32 -5.34 -15.94
C PRO A 54 -10.99 -3.99 -15.82
N LEU A 55 -10.29 -2.99 -16.37
CA LEU A 55 -10.71 -1.64 -16.77
C LEU A 55 -12.04 -1.65 -17.52
N ASN A 56 -13.18 -1.64 -16.81
CA ASN A 56 -14.49 -1.26 -17.37
C ASN A 56 -15.37 -0.71 -16.24
N GLY A 57 -14.83 0.26 -15.47
CA GLY A 57 -15.72 1.26 -14.89
C GLY A 57 -16.32 2.01 -16.06
N ASP A 58 -17.64 2.12 -16.11
CA ASP A 58 -18.34 2.87 -17.15
C ASP A 58 -17.72 4.27 -17.28
N VAL A 59 -16.87 4.48 -18.30
CA VAL A 59 -16.17 5.76 -18.56
C VAL A 59 -17.20 6.87 -18.84
N SER A 60 -18.45 6.50 -19.13
CA SER A 60 -19.54 7.45 -19.27
C SER A 60 -19.98 8.08 -17.93
N SER A 61 -19.60 7.50 -16.79
CA SER A 61 -19.85 8.11 -15.49
C SER A 61 -18.84 9.23 -15.18
N PRO A 62 -19.28 10.41 -14.70
CA PRO A 62 -18.39 11.54 -14.45
C PRO A 62 -17.32 11.24 -13.39
N VAL A 63 -17.58 10.28 -12.50
CA VAL A 63 -16.64 9.87 -11.44
C VAL A 63 -15.52 8.99 -12.01
N GLY A 64 -15.83 8.13 -12.98
CA GLY A 64 -14.83 7.26 -13.63
C GLY A 64 -13.80 8.07 -14.41
N LEU A 65 -14.25 9.08 -15.16
CA LEU A 65 -13.37 9.97 -15.92
C LEU A 65 -12.43 10.77 -15.01
N LEU A 66 -12.94 11.28 -13.89
CA LEU A 66 -12.11 11.97 -12.90
C LEU A 66 -11.04 11.05 -12.31
N ALA A 67 -11.41 9.82 -11.95
CA ALA A 67 -10.48 8.84 -11.43
C ALA A 67 -9.37 8.49 -12.44
N GLU A 68 -9.72 8.33 -13.71
CA GLU A 68 -8.75 8.03 -14.77
C GLU A 68 -7.76 9.18 -14.99
N VAL A 69 -8.25 10.42 -15.05
CA VAL A 69 -7.39 11.61 -15.16
C VAL A 69 -6.42 11.70 -13.98
N ILE A 70 -6.90 11.42 -12.78
CA ILE A 70 -6.10 11.40 -11.55
C ILE A 70 -5.01 10.32 -11.61
N ILE A 71 -5.35 9.12 -12.09
CA ILE A 71 -4.39 8.01 -12.20
C ILE A 71 -3.31 8.33 -13.23
N VAL A 72 -3.71 8.85 -14.40
CA VAL A 72 -2.79 9.26 -15.46
C VAL A 72 -1.88 10.41 -14.99
N SER A 73 -2.42 11.41 -14.29
CA SER A 73 -1.63 12.52 -13.78
C SER A 73 -0.63 12.08 -12.71
N ALA A 74 -1.02 11.16 -11.81
CA ALA A 74 -0.13 10.57 -10.82
C ALA A 74 0.98 9.72 -11.49
N GLY A 75 0.64 8.94 -12.52
CA GLY A 75 1.61 8.17 -13.30
C GLY A 75 2.63 9.06 -14.01
N LEU A 76 2.17 10.17 -14.61
CA LEU A 76 3.05 11.16 -15.23
C LEU A 76 4.01 11.79 -14.22
N ALA A 77 3.50 12.17 -13.04
CA ALA A 77 4.33 12.69 -11.97
C ALA A 77 5.39 11.68 -11.51
N ALA A 78 5.06 10.38 -11.43
CA ALA A 78 6.03 9.34 -11.09
C ALA A 78 7.16 9.21 -12.12
N VAL A 79 6.84 9.29 -13.41
CA VAL A 79 7.84 9.30 -14.49
C VAL A 79 8.75 10.53 -14.37
N LEU A 80 8.19 11.70 -14.07
CA LEU A 80 8.96 12.93 -13.88
C LEU A 80 9.94 12.82 -12.70
N ILE A 81 9.53 12.23 -11.57
CA ILE A 81 10.42 11.96 -10.43
C ILE A 81 11.57 11.04 -10.87
N ALA A 82 11.26 9.94 -11.57
CA ALA A 82 12.27 9.00 -12.03
C ALA A 82 13.31 9.68 -12.93
N LEU A 83 12.87 10.54 -13.86
CA LEU A 83 13.76 11.32 -14.72
C LEU A 83 14.59 12.34 -13.92
N ALA A 84 13.99 13.00 -12.94
CA ALA A 84 14.68 13.97 -12.09
C ALA A 84 15.79 13.29 -11.26
N VAL A 85 15.49 12.16 -10.63
CA VAL A 85 16.47 11.38 -9.87
C VAL A 85 17.58 10.85 -10.78
N CYS A 86 17.25 10.33 -11.97
CA CYS A 86 18.25 9.92 -12.96
C CYS A 86 19.18 11.08 -13.35
N TYR A 87 18.62 12.28 -13.55
CA TYR A 87 19.38 13.48 -13.83
C TYR A 87 20.30 13.88 -12.66
N GLU A 88 19.81 13.81 -11.41
CA GLU A 88 20.63 14.08 -10.22
C GLU A 88 21.80 13.11 -10.11
N VAL A 89 21.55 11.80 -10.28
CA VAL A 89 22.58 10.76 -10.27
C VAL A 89 23.60 11.01 -11.39
N PHE A 90 23.16 11.41 -12.58
CA PHE A 90 24.06 11.77 -13.68
C PHE A 90 24.93 12.99 -13.34
N MET A 91 24.33 14.08 -12.85
CA MET A 91 25.03 15.30 -12.47
C MET A 91 26.06 15.03 -11.36
N ARG A 92 25.70 14.21 -10.38
CA ARG A 92 26.57 13.83 -9.26
C ARG A 92 27.69 12.91 -9.68
N SER A 93 27.40 11.90 -10.49
CA SER A 93 28.34 10.84 -10.85
C SER A 93 29.29 11.24 -11.99
N VAL A 94 28.81 12.06 -12.94
CA VAL A 94 29.59 12.47 -14.12
C VAL A 94 30.18 13.86 -13.94
N LEU A 95 29.40 14.83 -13.47
CA LEU A 95 29.85 16.22 -13.33
C LEU A 95 30.36 16.57 -11.93
N GLY A 96 30.24 15.66 -10.96
CA GLY A 96 30.70 15.87 -9.58
C GLY A 96 29.95 16.99 -8.84
N ARG A 97 28.78 17.42 -9.33
CA ARG A 97 27.97 18.51 -8.73
C ARG A 97 26.64 17.95 -8.24
N SER A 98 26.26 18.31 -7.02
CA SER A 98 24.92 18.02 -6.49
C SER A 98 23.93 19.11 -6.89
N VAL A 99 22.70 18.74 -7.26
CA VAL A 99 21.64 19.67 -7.68
C VAL A 99 20.52 19.67 -6.63
N ILE A 100 20.64 20.56 -5.65
CA ILE A 100 19.73 20.65 -4.48
C ILE A 100 18.27 20.84 -4.89
N TRP A 101 18.01 21.57 -5.98
CA TRP A 101 16.65 21.80 -6.50
C TRP A 101 15.89 20.51 -6.88
N VAL A 102 16.60 19.43 -7.23
CA VAL A 102 15.97 18.18 -7.69
C VAL A 102 15.30 17.43 -6.54
N GLU A 103 15.93 17.43 -5.37
CA GLU A 103 15.40 16.80 -4.16
C GLU A 103 14.06 17.42 -3.77
N GLU A 104 13.95 18.75 -3.85
CA GLU A 104 12.73 19.48 -3.50
C GLU A 104 11.58 19.25 -4.49
N ILE A 105 11.87 19.32 -5.79
CA ILE A 105 10.87 19.04 -6.83
C ILE A 105 10.35 17.60 -6.65
N SER A 106 11.25 16.65 -6.40
CA SER A 106 10.88 15.26 -6.18
C SER A 106 10.00 15.11 -4.94
N ALA A 107 10.34 15.78 -3.83
CA ALA A 107 9.52 15.76 -2.62
C ALA A 107 8.11 16.34 -2.86
N TYR A 108 7.98 17.43 -3.62
CA TYR A 108 6.68 18.01 -3.96
C TYR A 108 5.85 17.10 -4.88
N LEU A 109 6.47 16.47 -5.87
CA LEU A 109 5.78 15.52 -6.75
C LEU A 109 5.37 14.25 -6.00
N ILE A 110 6.19 13.75 -5.07
CA ILE A 110 5.81 12.62 -4.21
C ILE A 110 4.60 13.00 -3.35
N GLY A 111 4.61 14.19 -2.73
CA GLY A 111 3.45 14.69 -1.98
C GLY A 111 2.19 14.76 -2.84
N TYR A 112 2.30 15.29 -4.06
CA TYR A 112 1.21 15.31 -5.03
C TYR A 112 0.67 13.90 -5.30
N ILE A 113 1.52 12.93 -5.63
CA ILE A 113 1.12 11.55 -5.91
C ILE A 113 0.46 10.90 -4.69
N VAL A 114 1.01 11.10 -3.49
CA VAL A 114 0.45 10.52 -2.26
C VAL A 114 -0.94 11.05 -2.00
N PHE A 115 -1.15 12.36 -2.03
CA PHE A 115 -2.46 12.94 -1.67
C PHE A 115 -3.52 12.72 -2.75
N ILE A 116 -3.16 12.89 -4.02
CA ILE A 116 -4.08 12.69 -5.14
C ILE A 116 -4.34 11.19 -5.37
N GLY A 117 -3.29 10.37 -5.27
CA GLY A 117 -3.38 8.92 -5.36
C GLY A 117 -4.17 8.29 -4.21
N MET A 118 -4.13 8.86 -3.00
CA MET A 118 -4.91 8.36 -1.86
C MET A 118 -6.42 8.38 -2.15
N GLY A 119 -6.94 9.44 -2.78
CA GLY A 119 -8.36 9.49 -3.17
C GLY A 119 -8.71 8.42 -4.22
N ALA A 120 -7.88 8.25 -5.26
CA ALA A 120 -8.09 7.24 -6.29
C ALA A 120 -7.90 5.80 -5.78
N ALA A 121 -7.02 5.58 -4.80
CA ALA A 121 -6.84 4.29 -4.15
C ALA A 121 -8.09 3.89 -3.35
N LEU A 122 -8.73 4.83 -2.66
CA LEU A 122 -10.00 4.54 -1.96
C LEU A 122 -11.13 4.14 -2.91
N TYR A 123 -11.17 4.72 -4.12
CA TYR A 123 -12.14 4.32 -5.13
C TYR A 123 -11.95 2.86 -5.55
N GLN A 124 -10.70 2.44 -5.78
CA GLN A 124 -10.36 1.08 -6.21
C GLN A 124 -10.44 0.04 -5.09
N SER A 125 -10.06 0.39 -3.86
CA SER A 125 -10.02 -0.52 -2.71
C SER A 125 -11.36 -0.66 -1.96
N ALA A 126 -12.40 0.06 -2.38
CA ALA A 126 -13.69 0.12 -1.68
C ALA A 126 -14.41 -1.23 -1.51
N HIS A 127 -14.00 -2.28 -2.24
CA HIS A 127 -14.68 -3.58 -2.21
C HIS A 127 -13.89 -4.72 -1.54
N VAL A 128 -12.56 -4.64 -1.38
CA VAL A 128 -11.77 -5.87 -1.09
C VAL A 128 -11.32 -5.97 0.37
N GLU A 129 -10.97 -4.88 1.03
CA GLU A 129 -10.18 -4.96 2.28
C GLU A 129 -11.02 -5.22 3.54
N VAL A 130 -12.28 -4.79 3.54
CA VAL A 130 -13.18 -4.98 4.69
C VAL A 130 -13.90 -6.34 4.60
N ASP A 131 -14.02 -6.92 3.41
CA ASP A 131 -14.84 -8.11 3.21
C ASP A 131 -14.24 -9.38 3.84
N PHE A 132 -12.91 -9.50 3.94
CA PHE A 132 -12.28 -10.71 4.50
C PHE A 132 -12.51 -10.86 6.01
N VAL A 133 -12.32 -9.79 6.79
CA VAL A 133 -12.57 -9.79 8.24
C VAL A 133 -14.08 -9.93 8.50
N LEU A 134 -14.91 -9.37 7.63
CA LEU A 134 -16.35 -9.45 7.77
C LEU A 134 -16.94 -10.80 7.36
N ALA A 135 -16.29 -11.55 6.48
CA ALA A 135 -16.71 -12.90 6.11
C ALA A 135 -16.66 -13.87 7.30
N LEU A 136 -15.80 -13.62 8.30
CA LEU A 136 -15.70 -14.40 9.53
C LEU A 136 -16.72 -13.97 10.61
N LEU A 137 -17.37 -12.81 10.46
CA LEU A 137 -18.30 -12.26 11.44
C LEU A 137 -19.76 -12.42 10.99
N GLY A 138 -20.67 -12.64 11.94
CA GLY A 138 -22.11 -12.66 11.65
C GLY A 138 -22.60 -11.35 11.04
N ARG A 139 -23.63 -11.43 10.18
CA ARG A 139 -24.18 -10.33 9.35
C ARG A 139 -24.41 -9.00 10.11
N ARG A 140 -24.85 -9.06 11.37
CA ARG A 140 -25.07 -7.87 12.23
C ARG A 140 -23.77 -7.22 12.73
N ALA A 141 -22.82 -8.03 13.20
CA ALA A 141 -21.52 -7.52 13.70
C ALA A 141 -20.69 -6.93 12.55
N ALA A 142 -20.74 -7.57 11.38
CA ALA A 142 -20.16 -7.08 10.15
C ALA A 142 -20.71 -5.70 9.76
N MET A 143 -22.04 -5.51 9.82
CA MET A 143 -22.66 -4.22 9.48
C MET A 143 -22.29 -3.10 10.46
N LEU A 144 -22.23 -3.37 11.77
CA LEU A 144 -21.76 -2.41 12.78
C LEU A 144 -20.30 -2.00 12.55
N LEU A 145 -19.44 -2.95 12.19
CA LEU A 145 -18.02 -2.68 11.93
C LEU A 145 -17.82 -1.85 10.64
N ARG A 146 -18.60 -2.14 9.58
CA ARG A 146 -18.65 -1.30 8.37
C ARG A 146 -19.04 0.13 8.69
N LEU A 147 -20.10 0.31 9.50
CA LEU A 147 -20.57 1.64 9.87
C LEU A 147 -19.52 2.38 10.72
N GLY A 148 -18.92 1.71 11.70
CA GLY A 148 -17.86 2.28 12.54
C GLY A 148 -16.64 2.70 11.73
N SER A 149 -16.12 1.83 10.86
CA SER A 149 -15.00 2.15 9.97
C SER A 149 -15.30 3.34 9.06
N ASN A 150 -16.51 3.40 8.50
CA ASN A 150 -16.90 4.51 7.63
C ASN A 150 -17.04 5.83 8.39
N LEU A 151 -17.53 5.81 9.63
CA LEU A 151 -17.59 7.01 10.47
C LEU A 151 -16.20 7.54 10.82
N VAL A 152 -15.26 6.65 11.17
CA VAL A 152 -13.88 7.03 11.43
C VAL A 152 -13.23 7.64 10.18
N LEU A 153 -13.45 7.02 9.02
CA LEU A 153 -12.95 7.55 7.75
C LEU A 153 -13.55 8.94 7.42
N LEU A 154 -14.84 9.12 7.64
CA LEU A 154 -15.52 10.40 7.41
C LEU A 154 -14.99 11.50 8.35
N LEU A 155 -14.78 11.17 9.63
CA LEU A 155 -14.21 12.10 10.60
C LEU A 155 -12.77 12.48 10.21
N LEU A 156 -11.92 11.49 9.93
CA LEU A 156 -10.53 11.71 9.56
C LEU A 156 -10.42 12.56 8.29
N SER A 157 -11.15 12.20 7.24
CA SER A 157 -11.17 12.97 6.00
C SER A 157 -11.69 14.41 6.19
N GLY A 158 -12.72 14.61 7.02
CA GLY A 158 -13.20 15.94 7.38
C GLY A 158 -12.14 16.79 8.11
N THR A 159 -11.44 16.20 9.08
CA THR A 159 -10.34 16.90 9.78
C THR A 159 -9.16 17.22 8.86
N MET A 160 -8.84 16.34 7.91
CA MET A 160 -7.80 16.57 6.91
C MET A 160 -8.16 17.75 6.00
N VAL A 161 -9.42 17.87 5.56
CA VAL A 161 -9.88 19.01 4.75
C VAL A 161 -9.79 20.32 5.53
N TRP A 162 -10.22 20.33 6.79
CA TRP A 162 -10.12 21.52 7.65
C TRP A 162 -8.67 21.98 7.80
N LEU A 163 -7.79 21.05 8.20
CA LEU A 163 -6.40 21.36 8.49
C LEU A 163 -5.63 21.80 7.24
N SER A 164 -5.84 21.10 6.12
CA SER A 164 -5.21 21.46 4.84
C SER A 164 -5.69 22.81 4.30
N TRP A 165 -6.96 23.17 4.51
CA TRP A 165 -7.49 24.49 4.18
C TRP A 165 -6.84 25.60 5.00
N GLU A 166 -6.68 25.39 6.31
CA GLU A 166 -6.04 26.34 7.20
C GLU A 166 -4.58 26.57 6.82
N PHE A 167 -3.82 25.51 6.55
CA PHE A 167 -2.44 25.62 6.05
C PHE A 167 -2.34 26.31 4.69
N TRP A 168 -3.25 26.01 3.77
CA TRP A 168 -3.26 26.67 2.46
C TRP A 168 -3.56 28.16 2.57
N LEU A 169 -4.55 28.55 3.38
CA LEU A 169 -4.87 29.95 3.61
C LEU A 169 -3.72 30.69 4.29
N ASP A 170 -3.13 30.09 5.32
CA ASP A 170 -2.02 30.69 6.06
C ASP A 170 -0.83 30.94 5.12
N THR A 171 -0.42 29.94 4.34
CA THR A 171 0.67 30.08 3.36
C THR A 171 0.34 31.02 2.19
N TRP A 172 -0.93 31.11 1.79
CA TRP A 172 -1.37 32.06 0.77
C TRP A 172 -1.30 33.51 1.25
N VAL A 173 -1.72 33.77 2.49
CA VAL A 173 -1.75 35.12 3.08
C VAL A 173 -0.36 35.58 3.50
N SER A 174 0.43 34.70 4.13
CA SER A 174 1.80 35.00 4.54
C SER A 174 2.77 35.09 3.35
N GLY A 175 2.40 34.53 2.20
CA GLY A 175 3.24 34.50 1.00
C GLY A 175 4.50 33.67 1.21
N GLU A 176 4.46 32.70 2.13
CA GLU A 176 5.60 31.89 2.51
C GLU A 176 6.19 31.16 1.30
N ARG A 177 7.51 31.30 1.18
CA ARG A 177 8.31 30.62 0.17
C ARG A 177 9.21 29.62 0.86
N SER A 178 9.46 28.50 0.18
CA SER A 178 10.41 27.51 0.66
C SER A 178 11.77 28.17 0.96
N ILE A 179 12.39 27.81 2.09
CA ILE A 179 13.72 28.30 2.54
C ILE A 179 14.84 27.90 1.55
N SER A 180 14.51 26.97 0.68
CA SER A 180 15.32 26.45 -0.39
C SER A 180 15.76 27.45 -1.45
N MET A 181 16.80 27.09 -2.21
CA MET A 181 17.30 27.84 -3.38
C MET A 181 16.22 28.15 -4.43
N LEU A 182 15.10 27.42 -4.35
CA LEU A 182 13.99 27.37 -5.29
C LEU A 182 12.96 28.45 -4.98
N SER A 183 12.89 28.87 -3.71
CA SER A 183 11.94 29.87 -3.22
C SER A 183 10.53 29.65 -3.78
N VAL A 184 10.13 28.38 -3.90
CA VAL A 184 8.83 28.02 -4.46
C VAL A 184 7.76 28.50 -3.52
N PRO A 185 6.67 29.07 -4.06
CA PRO A 185 5.49 29.34 -3.25
C PRO A 185 4.93 28.03 -2.66
N LEU A 186 4.90 27.92 -1.33
CA LEU A 186 4.43 26.70 -0.66
C LEU A 186 2.93 26.46 -0.83
N TRP A 187 2.17 27.47 -1.28
CA TRP A 187 0.74 27.30 -1.57
C TRP A 187 0.47 26.23 -2.64
N ILE A 188 1.40 25.94 -3.54
CA ILE A 188 1.23 24.92 -4.60
C ILE A 188 1.15 23.51 -4.00
N PRO A 189 2.15 23.02 -3.24
CA PRO A 189 2.05 21.71 -2.61
C PRO A 189 0.91 21.63 -1.58
N TYR A 190 0.63 22.70 -0.84
CA TYR A 190 -0.51 22.70 0.09
C TYR A 190 -1.87 22.65 -0.63
N LEU A 191 -1.99 23.23 -1.83
CA LEU A 191 -3.18 23.12 -2.64
C LEU A 191 -3.40 21.68 -3.12
N ALA A 192 -2.34 20.98 -3.50
CA ALA A 192 -2.41 19.56 -3.86
C ALA A 192 -2.85 18.70 -2.65
N PHE A 193 -2.34 19.00 -1.46
CA PHE A 193 -2.77 18.36 -0.21
C PHE A 193 -4.25 18.60 0.07
N PHE A 194 -4.71 19.86 -0.03
CA PHE A 194 -6.12 20.21 0.13
C PHE A 194 -7.00 19.47 -0.89
N ALA A 195 -6.63 19.50 -2.17
CA ALA A 195 -7.37 18.80 -3.22
C ALA A 195 -7.50 17.28 -2.97
N GLY A 196 -6.41 16.63 -2.55
CA GLY A 196 -6.42 15.21 -2.19
C GLY A 196 -7.32 14.90 -1.00
N SER A 197 -7.30 15.76 0.04
CA SER A 197 -8.16 15.59 1.21
C SER A 197 -9.66 15.77 0.89
N VAL A 198 -10.00 16.72 0.01
CA VAL A 198 -11.38 16.93 -0.46
C VAL A 198 -11.85 15.71 -1.24
N LEU A 199 -11.00 15.18 -2.12
CA LEU A 199 -11.31 13.98 -2.88
C LEU A 199 -11.54 12.78 -1.95
N LEU A 200 -10.71 12.61 -0.92
CA LEU A 200 -10.86 11.59 0.11
C LEU A 200 -12.22 11.71 0.82
N LEU A 201 -12.62 12.92 1.19
CA LEU A 201 -13.91 13.19 1.83
C LEU A 201 -15.09 12.83 0.92
N VAL A 202 -15.02 13.21 -0.36
CA VAL A 202 -16.05 12.87 -1.36
C VAL A 202 -16.22 11.35 -1.46
N PHE A 203 -15.13 10.59 -1.56
CA PHE A 203 -15.21 9.13 -1.60
C PHE A 203 -15.74 8.51 -0.29
N ALA A 204 -15.36 9.07 0.87
CA ALA A 204 -15.90 8.64 2.16
C ALA A 204 -17.43 8.83 2.25
N VAL A 205 -17.94 9.94 1.72
CA VAL A 205 -19.39 10.21 1.65
C VAL A 205 -20.08 9.26 0.67
N LEU A 206 -19.54 9.07 -0.54
CA LEU A 206 -20.11 8.15 -1.53
C LEU A 206 -20.22 6.72 -0.97
N ARG A 207 -19.18 6.25 -0.27
CA ARG A 207 -19.17 4.95 0.39
C ARG A 207 -20.27 4.83 1.44
N LEU A 208 -20.48 5.88 2.24
CA LEU A 208 -21.56 5.93 3.23
C LEU A 208 -22.95 5.83 2.57
N LEU A 209 -23.15 6.55 1.47
CA LEU A 209 -24.42 6.57 0.74
C LEU A 209 -24.74 5.20 0.14
N VAL A 210 -23.75 4.54 -0.46
CA VAL A 210 -23.91 3.17 -0.98
C VAL A 210 -24.30 2.21 0.14
N LEU A 211 -23.61 2.27 1.30
CA LEU A 211 -23.94 1.45 2.46
C LEU A 211 -25.37 1.71 2.95
N ALA A 212 -25.79 2.97 3.02
CA ALA A 212 -27.15 3.34 3.42
C ALA A 212 -28.23 2.81 2.46
N GLN A 213 -27.95 2.79 1.15
CA GLN A 213 -28.86 2.21 0.15
C GLN A 213 -28.98 0.69 0.28
N LEU A 214 -27.87 -0.01 0.54
CA LEU A 214 -27.88 -1.46 0.77
C LEU A 214 -28.70 -1.83 2.01
N VAL A 215 -28.52 -1.09 3.11
CA VAL A 215 -29.33 -1.30 4.32
C VAL A 215 -30.81 -1.04 4.02
N ARG A 216 -31.14 -0.04 3.21
CA ARG A 216 -32.54 0.24 2.84
C ARG A 216 -33.16 -0.87 1.98
N SER A 217 -32.44 -1.42 1.00
CA SER A 217 -32.97 -2.47 0.12
C SER A 217 -33.26 -3.76 0.89
N GLU A 218 -32.40 -4.11 1.85
CA GLU A 218 -32.49 -5.33 2.65
C GLU A 218 -33.67 -5.33 3.64
N TYR A 219 -34.10 -4.15 4.10
CA TYR A 219 -35.28 -3.97 4.95
C TYR A 219 -36.56 -3.60 4.16
N GLY A 220 -36.44 -3.29 2.86
CA GLY A 220 -37.54 -2.85 2.00
C GLY A 220 -38.46 -3.97 1.49
N SER A 221 -38.15 -5.25 1.75
CA SER A 221 -38.95 -6.40 1.30
C SER A 221 -39.66 -7.21 2.41
N PRO A 222 -40.52 -6.65 3.28
CA PRO A 222 -41.23 -7.48 4.26
C PRO A 222 -42.46 -8.25 3.77
N ASN A 223 -43.17 -7.91 2.68
CA ASN A 223 -44.52 -8.50 2.44
C ASN A 223 -44.94 -8.61 0.95
N SER A 224 -44.32 -9.49 0.17
CA SER A 224 -44.87 -9.90 -1.15
C SER A 224 -45.57 -11.28 -1.13
N GLU A 225 -45.54 -12.02 -0.02
CA GLU A 225 -46.08 -13.40 0.05
C GLU A 225 -47.36 -13.54 0.90
N ALA A 226 -47.97 -12.45 1.35
CA ALA A 226 -49.27 -12.50 2.02
C ALA A 226 -50.34 -11.82 1.15
N SER A 227 -50.83 -12.54 0.13
CA SER A 227 -52.11 -12.24 -0.51
C SER A 227 -52.55 -13.44 -1.37
N PRO A 228 -53.84 -13.76 -1.48
CA PRO A 228 -54.96 -13.65 -0.54
C PRO A 228 -55.48 -15.01 -0.02
#